data_AF-A0A3L7UJW3-F1
#
_entry.id   AF-A0A3L7UJW3-F1
#
_cell.length_a   1.000
_cell.length_b   1.000
_cell.length_c   1.000
_cell.angle_alpha   90.00
_cell.angle_beta   90.00
_cell.angle_gamma   90.00
#
_symmetry.space_group_name_H-M   'P 1'
#
loop_
_entity.id
_entity.type
_entity.pdbx_description
1 polymer ?
#
loop_
_entity_poly.entity_id
_entity_poly.type
_entity_poly.pdbx_seq_one_letter_code
_entity_poly.pdbx_strand_id
1 'polypeptide(L)'
;GFDVADLRLVRSGLDVSLAGAVVTSTDGVSWVLVGLASATSSTGVYTLTLNAANSGIVDANGIALTTSVLDTWTVKAAALVDAGDTLSTASVIPAGQVGTVRLSGRIGDGRSGAKDVDLYRVTLLAGQRLIVDIDARSLAGSSTLDSYVRLFNSTGRQLASNDDLGGSYDSYLAFTATTAGTYYVGVSGYGNFSYTPTRDASGRNGSTGVYQIAMGFSGTAATAASRMPGSSMRMMGSADSVQLYRQAAFAAFSSNCAAVPATSFANRNIRRR
;
A
#
# COMPACT_ATOMS: atom_id res chain seq x y z
N GLY A 1 -12.72 -14.32 -27.48
CA GLY A 1 -12.31 -12.95 -27.82
C GLY A 1 -11.56 -12.44 -26.62
N PHE A 2 -10.53 -11.60 -26.83
CA PHE A 2 -9.55 -11.28 -25.79
C PHE A 2 -10.17 -10.91 -24.43
N ASP A 3 -9.80 -11.67 -23.39
CA ASP A 3 -10.30 -11.50 -22.03
C ASP A 3 -9.21 -11.76 -20.95
N VAL A 4 -9.60 -11.80 -19.68
CA VAL A 4 -8.65 -11.95 -18.55
C VAL A 4 -7.99 -13.33 -18.53
N ALA A 5 -8.63 -14.38 -19.08
CA ALA A 5 -8.06 -15.72 -19.13
C ALA A 5 -6.85 -15.81 -20.10
N ASP A 6 -6.75 -14.86 -21.03
CA ASP A 6 -5.60 -14.73 -21.93
C ASP A 6 -4.39 -14.05 -21.25
N LEU A 7 -4.54 -13.60 -20.00
CA LEU A 7 -3.52 -12.88 -19.25
C LEU A 7 -2.97 -13.71 -18.09
N ARG A 8 -1.67 -13.60 -17.85
CA ARG A 8 -0.98 -14.16 -16.68
C ARG A 8 -0.16 -13.08 -16.00
N LEU A 9 -0.38 -12.88 -14.70
CA LEU A 9 0.40 -11.96 -13.89
C LEU A 9 1.33 -12.73 -12.96
N VAL A 10 2.61 -12.40 -12.98
CA VAL A 10 3.64 -12.99 -12.11
C VAL A 10 4.32 -11.89 -11.33
N ARG A 11 4.59 -12.11 -10.04
CA ARG A 11 5.38 -11.22 -9.18
C ARG A 11 6.61 -11.97 -8.68
N SER A 12 7.80 -11.51 -9.04
CA SER A 12 9.08 -12.10 -8.63
C SER A 12 9.13 -13.62 -8.82
N GLY A 13 8.52 -14.12 -9.90
CA GLY A 13 8.44 -15.56 -10.22
C GLY A 13 7.22 -16.30 -9.67
N LEU A 14 6.39 -15.69 -8.81
CA LEU A 14 5.17 -16.29 -8.26
C LEU A 14 3.92 -15.85 -9.01
N ASP A 15 3.01 -16.76 -9.31
CA ASP A 15 1.73 -16.43 -9.92
C ASP A 15 0.87 -15.55 -9.01
N VAL A 16 0.32 -14.48 -9.60
CA VAL A 16 -0.60 -13.54 -8.95
C VAL A 16 -1.97 -13.69 -9.59
N SER A 17 -2.97 -13.97 -8.76
CA SER A 17 -4.35 -14.07 -9.21
C SER A 17 -4.85 -12.74 -9.78
N LEU A 18 -5.45 -12.82 -10.97
CA LEU A 18 -6.20 -11.73 -11.60
C LEU A 18 -7.71 -11.80 -11.26
N ALA A 19 -8.09 -12.52 -10.20
CA ALA A 19 -9.48 -12.58 -9.76
C ALA A 19 -10.03 -11.18 -9.44
N GLY A 20 -11.15 -10.82 -10.08
CA GLY A 20 -11.76 -9.49 -9.98
C GLY A 20 -11.18 -8.44 -10.94
N ALA A 21 -10.15 -8.78 -11.72
CA ALA A 21 -9.73 -7.96 -12.84
C ALA A 21 -10.69 -8.11 -14.01
N VAL A 22 -10.80 -7.08 -14.84
CA VAL A 22 -11.68 -7.07 -16.02
C VAL A 22 -10.95 -6.45 -17.20
N VAL A 23 -11.03 -7.07 -18.36
CA VAL A 23 -10.60 -6.48 -19.64
C VAL A 23 -11.79 -5.76 -20.26
N THR A 24 -11.60 -4.50 -20.63
CA THR A 24 -12.62 -3.66 -21.29
C THR A 24 -12.06 -3.07 -22.57
N SER A 25 -12.93 -2.86 -23.57
CA SER A 25 -12.57 -2.19 -24.83
C SER A 25 -13.79 -1.43 -25.37
N THR A 26 -13.53 -0.33 -26.06
CA THR A 26 -14.57 0.48 -26.73
C THR A 26 -14.54 0.36 -28.25
N ASP A 27 -13.44 -0.16 -28.81
CA ASP A 27 -13.15 -0.15 -30.24
C ASP A 27 -12.74 -1.54 -30.77
N GLY A 28 -12.52 -2.53 -29.89
CA GLY A 28 -12.02 -3.86 -30.26
C GLY A 28 -10.57 -3.87 -30.75
N VAL A 29 -9.83 -2.78 -30.52
CA VAL A 29 -8.42 -2.61 -30.93
C VAL A 29 -7.55 -2.19 -29.75
N SER A 30 -8.13 -1.47 -28.80
CA SER A 30 -7.50 -0.99 -27.58
C SER A 30 -8.21 -1.62 -26.39
N TRP A 31 -7.45 -2.25 -25.49
CA TRP A 31 -7.99 -2.88 -24.29
C TRP A 31 -7.39 -2.28 -23.03
N VAL A 32 -8.23 -2.15 -22.01
CA VAL A 32 -7.85 -1.67 -20.67
C VAL A 32 -8.15 -2.76 -19.66
N LEU A 33 -7.11 -3.19 -18.94
CA LEU A 33 -7.21 -4.07 -17.79
C LEU A 33 -7.45 -3.23 -16.53
N VAL A 34 -8.59 -3.43 -15.87
CA VAL A 34 -8.98 -2.75 -14.63
C VAL A 34 -9.04 -3.74 -13.46
N GLY A 35 -9.06 -3.23 -12.22
CA GLY A 35 -9.20 -4.05 -11.01
C GLY A 35 -7.89 -4.62 -10.44
N LEU A 36 -6.73 -4.10 -10.88
CA LEU A 36 -5.42 -4.63 -10.47
C LEU A 36 -4.98 -4.26 -9.04
N ALA A 37 -5.67 -3.35 -8.35
CA ALA A 37 -5.19 -2.76 -7.10
C ALA A 37 -4.83 -3.79 -6.02
N SER A 38 -5.61 -4.86 -5.87
CA SER A 38 -5.33 -5.96 -4.93
C SER A 38 -4.18 -6.86 -5.42
N ALA A 39 -4.21 -7.25 -6.70
CA ALA A 39 -3.22 -8.10 -7.35
C ALA A 39 -1.81 -7.47 -7.33
N THR A 40 -1.74 -6.17 -7.53
CA THR A 40 -0.48 -5.40 -7.54
C THR A 40 -0.22 -4.70 -6.22
N SER A 41 -0.86 -5.14 -5.14
CA SER A 41 -0.73 -4.45 -3.85
C SER A 41 0.65 -4.67 -3.23
N SER A 42 1.23 -5.87 -3.34
CA SER A 42 2.56 -6.18 -2.80
C SER A 42 3.67 -5.57 -3.64
N THR A 43 4.81 -5.28 -3.03
CA THR A 43 5.97 -4.82 -3.78
C THR A 43 6.60 -5.97 -4.57
N GLY A 44 7.34 -5.63 -5.61
CA GLY A 44 8.06 -6.60 -6.43
C GLY A 44 8.07 -6.23 -7.90
N VAL A 45 8.77 -7.06 -8.67
CA VAL A 45 8.78 -6.98 -10.13
C VAL A 45 7.61 -7.79 -10.63
N TYR A 46 6.67 -7.12 -11.29
CA TYR A 46 5.50 -7.72 -11.90
C TYR A 46 5.72 -7.89 -13.39
N THR A 47 5.40 -9.06 -13.91
CA THR A 47 5.38 -9.38 -15.34
C THR A 47 3.96 -9.77 -15.72
N LEU A 48 3.32 -8.99 -16.57
CA LEU A 48 2.05 -9.33 -17.20
C LEU A 48 2.32 -9.92 -18.57
N THR A 49 1.92 -11.16 -18.77
CA THR A 49 2.02 -11.86 -20.05
C THR A 49 0.64 -11.91 -20.70
N LEU A 50 0.57 -11.48 -21.96
CA LEU A 50 -0.51 -11.81 -22.88
C LEU A 50 -0.15 -13.11 -23.60
N ASN A 51 -0.91 -14.16 -23.34
CA ASN A 51 -0.74 -15.44 -23.98
C ASN A 51 -1.23 -15.36 -25.43
N ALA A 52 -0.37 -15.66 -26.39
CA ALA A 52 -0.75 -15.61 -27.80
C ALA A 52 -1.81 -16.67 -28.15
N ALA A 53 -1.62 -17.88 -27.65
CA ALA A 53 -2.53 -18.99 -27.88
C ALA A 53 -3.93 -18.66 -27.36
N ASN A 54 -4.93 -18.84 -28.22
CA ASN A 54 -6.37 -18.66 -27.93
C ASN A 54 -6.82 -17.24 -27.56
N SER A 55 -5.94 -16.24 -27.57
CA SER A 55 -6.31 -14.84 -27.32
C SER A 55 -7.37 -14.27 -28.27
N GLY A 56 -7.46 -14.84 -29.48
CA GLY A 56 -8.31 -14.33 -30.55
C GLY A 56 -7.85 -12.97 -31.08
N ILE A 57 -6.64 -12.53 -30.76
CA ILE A 57 -6.04 -11.31 -31.31
C ILE A 57 -5.51 -11.63 -32.71
N VAL A 58 -5.95 -10.81 -33.68
CA VAL A 58 -5.54 -10.88 -35.08
C VAL A 58 -5.15 -9.50 -35.59
N ASP A 59 -4.28 -9.45 -36.61
CA ASP A 59 -4.00 -8.21 -37.34
C ASP A 59 -5.14 -7.84 -38.30
N ALA A 60 -4.96 -6.74 -39.05
CA ALA A 60 -5.94 -6.27 -40.03
C ALA A 60 -6.20 -7.26 -41.19
N ASN A 61 -5.29 -8.21 -41.41
CA ASN A 61 -5.42 -9.26 -42.43
C ASN A 61 -5.97 -10.57 -41.84
N GLY A 62 -6.29 -10.61 -40.54
CA GLY A 62 -6.79 -11.79 -39.86
C GLY A 62 -5.69 -12.75 -39.38
N ILE A 63 -4.42 -12.35 -39.40
CA ILE A 63 -3.31 -13.19 -38.94
C ILE A 63 -3.23 -13.13 -37.42
N ALA A 64 -3.31 -14.30 -36.77
CA ALA A 64 -3.29 -14.41 -35.33
C ALA A 64 -1.92 -14.05 -34.71
N LEU A 65 -1.95 -13.55 -33.48
CA LEU A 65 -0.75 -13.39 -32.66
C LEU A 65 -0.12 -14.76 -32.41
N THR A 66 1.15 -14.94 -32.80
CA THR A 66 1.86 -16.23 -32.72
C THR A 66 2.82 -16.35 -31.54
N THR A 67 3.23 -15.22 -30.96
CA THR A 67 4.20 -15.16 -29.86
C THR A 67 3.62 -14.35 -28.71
N SER A 68 3.65 -14.92 -27.50
CA SER A 68 3.21 -14.21 -26.29
C SER A 68 4.06 -12.98 -26.07
N VAL A 69 3.42 -11.90 -25.64
CA VAL A 69 4.09 -10.64 -25.31
C VAL A 69 3.99 -10.38 -23.83
N LEU A 70 4.96 -9.67 -23.28
CA LEU A 70 5.00 -9.34 -21.87
C LEU A 70 5.28 -7.86 -21.66
N ASP A 71 4.78 -7.34 -20.55
CA ASP A 71 5.18 -6.06 -19.98
C ASP A 71 5.66 -6.30 -18.54
N THR A 72 6.61 -5.49 -18.09
CA THR A 72 7.21 -5.62 -16.76
C THR A 72 7.32 -4.27 -16.07
N TRP A 73 6.77 -4.18 -14.87
CA TRP A 73 6.88 -3.00 -14.01
C TRP A 73 7.30 -3.38 -12.59
N THR A 74 7.78 -2.39 -11.83
CA THR A 74 8.10 -2.58 -10.41
C THR A 74 7.10 -1.82 -9.56
N VAL A 75 6.43 -2.53 -8.64
CA VAL A 75 5.69 -1.89 -7.55
C VAL A 75 6.66 -1.71 -6.40
N LYS A 76 6.85 -0.46 -5.97
CA LYS A 76 7.68 -0.09 -4.82
C LYS A 76 6.80 0.45 -3.72
N ALA A 77 7.15 0.16 -2.47
CA ALA A 77 6.59 0.87 -1.34
C ALA A 77 7.18 2.29 -1.28
N ALA A 78 6.41 3.26 -0.79
CA ALA A 78 6.92 4.60 -0.59
C ALA A 78 7.94 4.57 0.56
N ALA A 79 9.15 5.08 0.32
CA ALA A 79 10.22 5.09 1.31
C ALA A 79 10.07 6.31 2.23
N LEU A 80 10.11 6.08 3.54
CA LEU A 80 10.30 7.14 4.52
C LEU A 80 11.79 7.35 4.75
N VAL A 81 12.17 8.60 5.03
CA VAL A 81 13.52 8.92 5.51
C VAL A 81 13.68 8.53 6.99
N ASP A 82 12.58 8.64 7.75
CA ASP A 82 12.44 8.29 9.17
C ASP A 82 10.93 8.33 9.50
N ALA A 83 10.37 7.33 10.20
CA ALA A 83 8.97 7.37 10.63
C ALA A 83 8.76 8.09 11.96
N GLY A 84 9.83 8.40 12.69
CA GLY A 84 9.86 9.16 13.93
C GLY A 84 9.68 8.28 15.17
N ASP A 85 10.46 8.57 16.21
CA ASP A 85 10.56 7.74 17.42
C ASP A 85 9.46 7.96 18.47
N THR A 86 8.57 8.93 18.26
CA THR A 86 7.57 9.35 19.25
C THR A 86 6.18 9.57 18.65
N LEU A 87 5.14 9.57 19.48
CA LEU A 87 3.77 9.90 19.05
C LEU A 87 3.66 11.28 18.38
N SER A 88 4.49 12.24 18.79
CA SER A 88 4.51 13.60 18.24
C SER A 88 5.25 13.70 16.91
N THR A 89 6.21 12.81 16.65
CA THR A 89 7.03 12.80 15.43
C THR A 89 6.58 11.73 14.43
N ALA A 90 5.60 10.90 14.82
CA ALA A 90 5.08 9.80 14.03
C ALA A 90 4.66 10.22 12.61
N SER A 91 5.09 9.44 11.63
CA SER A 91 4.67 9.58 10.24
C SER A 91 3.17 9.38 10.08
N VAL A 92 2.51 10.35 9.45
CA VAL A 92 1.05 10.38 9.35
C VAL A 92 0.59 9.59 8.12
N ILE A 93 -0.24 8.59 8.36
CA ILE A 93 -1.05 7.95 7.31
C ILE A 93 -2.34 8.76 7.16
N PRO A 94 -2.64 9.32 5.98
CA PRO A 94 -3.84 10.11 5.77
C PRO A 94 -5.10 9.34 6.16
N ALA A 95 -6.10 10.01 6.76
CA ALA A 95 -7.35 9.38 7.17
C ALA A 95 -8.20 8.90 5.97
N GLY A 96 -9.18 8.04 6.25
CA GLY A 96 -10.12 7.55 5.23
C GLY A 96 -9.56 6.45 4.32
N GLN A 97 -8.50 5.76 4.76
CA GLN A 97 -7.95 4.61 4.04
C GLN A 97 -8.95 3.46 4.00
N VAL A 98 -9.03 2.83 2.83
CA VAL A 98 -9.68 1.53 2.59
C VAL A 98 -8.74 0.75 1.68
N GLY A 99 -8.53 -0.53 1.96
CA GLY A 99 -7.53 -1.35 1.28
C GLY A 99 -6.15 -1.24 1.93
N THR A 100 -5.08 -1.49 1.19
CA THR A 100 -3.73 -1.61 1.75
C THR A 100 -2.85 -0.42 1.40
N VAL A 101 -2.24 0.18 2.42
CA VAL A 101 -1.13 1.14 2.29
C VAL A 101 0.18 0.39 2.50
N ARG A 102 1.18 0.59 1.62
CA ARG A 102 2.52 0.00 1.78
C ARG A 102 3.61 1.06 1.84
N LEU A 103 4.45 0.97 2.87
CA LEU A 103 5.60 1.85 3.09
C LEU A 103 6.86 1.02 3.31
N SER A 104 8.01 1.60 2.97
CA SER A 104 9.33 1.08 3.34
C SER A 104 9.89 1.94 4.47
N GLY A 105 10.48 1.28 5.48
CA GLY A 105 11.21 1.92 6.57
C GLY A 105 12.50 1.16 6.87
N ARG A 106 13.28 1.68 7.82
CA ARG A 106 14.50 1.01 8.27
C ARG A 106 14.72 1.27 9.77
N ILE A 107 14.53 0.22 10.57
CA ILE A 107 14.96 0.27 11.96
C ILE A 107 16.48 0.38 12.02
N GLY A 108 16.95 1.32 12.82
CA GLY A 108 18.33 1.71 13.00
C GLY A 108 18.80 2.81 12.06
N ASP A 109 17.90 3.52 11.40
CA ASP A 109 18.21 4.80 10.78
C ASP A 109 18.22 5.94 11.84
N GLY A 110 18.32 7.18 11.39
CA GLY A 110 18.37 8.34 12.28
C GLY A 110 19.52 8.33 13.31
N ARG A 111 19.25 8.89 14.49
CA ARG A 111 20.23 9.05 15.59
C ARG A 111 20.13 7.95 16.65
N SER A 112 19.06 7.17 16.63
CA SER A 112 18.75 6.18 17.67
C SER A 112 19.45 4.83 17.44
N GLY A 113 19.88 4.54 16.20
CA GLY A 113 20.65 3.33 15.88
C GLY A 113 19.92 2.07 16.36
N ALA A 114 20.56 1.16 17.08
CA ALA A 114 19.87 -0.04 17.58
C ALA A 114 18.69 0.23 18.53
N LYS A 115 18.49 1.47 19.01
CA LYS A 115 17.37 1.87 19.87
C LYS A 115 16.19 2.46 19.11
N ASP A 116 16.32 2.52 17.79
CA ASP A 116 15.37 3.14 16.91
C ASP A 116 13.99 2.46 16.95
N VAL A 117 12.96 3.28 16.72
CA VAL A 117 11.56 2.93 16.69
C VAL A 117 10.89 3.78 15.64
N ASP A 118 10.16 3.16 14.73
CA ASP A 118 9.37 3.86 13.72
C ASP A 118 7.90 3.93 14.15
N LEU A 119 7.33 5.14 14.32
CA LEU A 119 5.92 5.32 14.67
C LEU A 119 5.09 5.81 13.48
N TYR A 120 3.98 5.14 13.22
CA TYR A 120 2.99 5.52 12.23
C TYR A 120 1.69 5.94 12.90
N ARG A 121 1.23 7.17 12.63
CA ARG A 121 -0.05 7.69 13.10
C ARG A 121 -1.15 7.34 12.09
N VAL A 122 -2.19 6.63 12.55
CA VAL A 122 -3.37 6.28 11.75
C VAL A 122 -4.64 6.81 12.40
N THR A 123 -5.68 7.07 11.60
CA THR A 123 -7.02 7.39 12.10
C THR A 123 -7.96 6.24 11.74
N LEU A 124 -8.60 5.63 12.73
CA LEU A 124 -9.54 4.53 12.55
C LEU A 124 -10.95 4.95 12.92
N LEU A 125 -11.94 4.44 12.19
CA LEU A 125 -13.36 4.52 12.57
C LEU A 125 -13.72 3.42 13.58
N ALA A 126 -14.77 3.62 14.37
CA ALA A 126 -15.32 2.54 15.20
C ALA A 126 -15.79 1.38 14.30
N GLY A 127 -15.43 0.15 14.68
CA GLY A 127 -15.66 -1.06 13.91
C GLY A 127 -14.69 -1.28 12.74
N GLN A 128 -13.77 -0.35 12.45
CA GLN A 128 -12.79 -0.53 11.38
C GLN A 128 -11.69 -1.49 11.82
N ARG A 129 -11.35 -2.46 10.95
CA ARG A 129 -10.25 -3.39 11.18
C ARG A 129 -8.97 -2.88 10.51
N LEU A 130 -7.91 -2.81 11.30
CA LEU A 130 -6.53 -2.58 10.90
C LEU A 130 -5.79 -3.92 10.90
N ILE A 131 -5.07 -4.20 9.82
CA ILE A 131 -4.06 -5.26 9.72
C ILE A 131 -2.72 -4.57 9.53
N VAL A 132 -1.73 -4.96 10.31
CA VAL A 132 -0.32 -4.59 10.13
C VAL A 132 0.44 -5.86 9.82
N ASP A 133 1.20 -5.84 8.73
CA ASP A 133 1.98 -6.96 8.26
C ASP A 133 3.37 -6.43 7.88
N ILE A 134 4.41 -6.94 8.56
CA ILE A 134 5.79 -6.54 8.34
C ILE A 134 6.47 -7.59 7.47
N ASP A 135 7.04 -7.16 6.35
CA ASP A 135 7.97 -7.97 5.58
C ASP A 135 9.39 -7.47 5.88
N ALA A 136 10.21 -8.26 6.56
CA ALA A 136 11.63 -7.96 6.80
C ALA A 136 12.53 -9.11 6.35
N ARG A 137 12.49 -10.27 7.02
CA ARG A 137 13.29 -11.44 6.59
C ARG A 137 12.75 -12.06 5.32
N SER A 138 11.44 -11.94 5.09
CA SER A 138 10.77 -12.33 3.85
C SER A 138 11.14 -11.45 2.64
N LEU A 139 11.76 -10.28 2.85
CA LEU A 139 12.19 -9.40 1.74
C LEU A 139 13.33 -10.03 0.94
N ALA A 140 13.25 -9.88 -0.39
CA ALA A 140 14.36 -10.17 -1.28
C ALA A 140 15.57 -9.28 -0.90
N GLY A 141 16.62 -9.88 -0.32
CA GLY A 141 17.78 -9.17 0.24
C GLY A 141 18.08 -9.50 1.70
N SER A 142 17.27 -10.33 2.37
CA SER A 142 17.53 -10.88 3.71
C SER A 142 17.83 -9.82 4.77
N SER A 143 16.85 -8.97 5.07
CA SER A 143 16.98 -8.03 6.19
C SER A 143 17.34 -8.77 7.49
N THR A 144 18.20 -8.18 8.30
CA THR A 144 18.56 -8.73 9.62
C THR A 144 17.55 -8.37 10.70
N LEU A 145 16.55 -7.54 10.37
CA LEU A 145 15.51 -7.16 11.31
C LEU A 145 14.71 -8.39 11.74
N ASP A 146 14.51 -8.46 13.05
CA ASP A 146 13.61 -9.37 13.73
C ASP A 146 12.56 -8.45 14.34
N SER A 147 11.41 -8.33 13.69
CA SER A 147 10.51 -7.19 13.92
C SER A 147 9.67 -7.36 15.18
N TYR A 148 9.28 -6.25 15.80
CA TYR A 148 8.33 -6.23 16.90
C TYR A 148 7.36 -5.06 16.72
N VAL A 149 6.08 -5.38 16.59
CA VAL A 149 5.00 -4.40 16.37
C VAL A 149 4.20 -4.17 17.65
N ARG A 150 3.93 -2.89 17.95
CA ARG A 150 3.04 -2.46 19.04
C ARG A 150 2.00 -1.51 18.50
N LEU A 151 0.79 -1.58 19.05
CA LEU A 151 -0.29 -0.65 18.76
C LEU A 151 -0.61 0.16 20.03
N PHE A 152 -0.71 1.48 19.90
CA PHE A 152 -1.03 2.40 20.99
C PHE A 152 -2.26 3.24 20.68
N ASN A 153 -2.95 3.68 21.74
CA ASN A 153 -3.93 4.77 21.64
C ASN A 153 -3.24 6.14 21.62
N SER A 154 -4.03 7.22 21.57
CA SER A 154 -3.55 8.60 21.55
C SER A 154 -2.75 9.04 22.79
N THR A 155 -2.88 8.34 23.92
CA THR A 155 -2.13 8.65 25.15
C THR A 155 -0.85 7.82 25.29
N GLY A 156 -0.53 6.97 24.31
CA GLY A 156 0.62 6.07 24.37
C GLY A 156 0.38 4.79 25.20
N ARG A 157 -0.87 4.51 25.59
CA ARG A 157 -1.22 3.23 26.21
C ARG A 157 -1.25 2.15 25.14
N GLN A 158 -0.46 1.10 25.33
CA GLN A 158 -0.46 -0.06 24.44
C GLN A 158 -1.81 -0.77 24.48
N LEU A 159 -2.32 -1.11 23.30
CA LEU A 159 -3.57 -1.82 23.07
C LEU A 159 -3.33 -3.26 22.60
N ALA A 160 -2.28 -3.48 21.82
CA ALA A 160 -1.89 -4.77 21.29
C ALA A 160 -0.40 -4.77 20.94
N SER A 161 0.19 -5.96 20.81
CA SER A 161 1.55 -6.16 20.29
C SER A 161 1.69 -7.54 19.69
N ASN A 162 2.62 -7.69 18.76
CA ASN A 162 3.04 -9.00 18.27
C ASN A 162 4.53 -8.95 17.89
N ASP A 163 5.28 -10.00 18.26
CA ASP A 163 6.67 -10.23 17.82
C ASP A 163 6.69 -11.04 16.52
N ASP A 164 6.14 -12.25 16.54
CA ASP A 164 6.28 -13.23 15.47
C ASP A 164 4.92 -13.76 14.99
N LEU A 165 4.85 -14.24 13.75
CA LEU A 165 3.71 -15.03 13.28
C LEU A 165 4.17 -16.28 12.55
N GLY A 166 3.59 -17.44 12.92
CA GLY A 166 3.65 -18.66 12.10
C GLY A 166 5.06 -19.24 11.89
N GLY A 167 6.02 -18.92 12.76
CA GLY A 167 7.43 -19.34 12.61
C GLY A 167 8.29 -18.39 11.78
N SER A 168 7.78 -17.21 11.42
CA SER A 168 8.57 -16.10 10.87
C SER A 168 8.89 -15.06 11.95
N TYR A 169 10.00 -14.35 11.76
CA TYR A 169 10.43 -13.18 12.56
C TYR A 169 9.76 -11.86 12.11
N ASP A 170 8.72 -12.01 11.29
CA ASP A 170 7.96 -10.96 10.66
C ASP A 170 6.64 -10.79 11.43
N SER A 171 6.46 -9.63 12.07
CA SER A 171 5.30 -9.38 12.93
C SER A 171 4.01 -9.18 12.11
N TYR A 172 2.94 -9.83 12.54
CA TYR A 172 1.58 -9.59 12.05
C TYR A 172 0.65 -9.17 13.19
N LEU A 173 -0.11 -8.09 13.04
CA LEU A 173 -1.07 -7.61 14.05
C LEU A 173 -2.41 -7.30 13.40
N ALA A 174 -3.49 -7.84 13.98
CA ALA A 174 -4.85 -7.50 13.60
C ALA A 174 -5.60 -6.84 14.76
N PHE A 175 -6.23 -5.71 14.51
CA PHE A 175 -6.96 -4.94 15.52
C PHE A 175 -8.26 -4.39 14.96
N THR A 176 -9.34 -4.43 15.75
CA THR A 176 -10.60 -3.76 15.42
C THR A 176 -10.83 -2.63 16.40
N ALA A 177 -10.90 -1.39 15.90
CA ALA A 177 -11.11 -0.22 16.74
C ALA A 177 -12.52 -0.22 17.31
N THR A 178 -12.67 -0.19 18.64
CA THR A 178 -13.99 -0.07 19.29
C THR A 178 -14.50 1.37 19.29
N THR A 179 -13.59 2.34 19.21
CA THR A 179 -13.87 3.77 19.18
C THR A 179 -13.22 4.39 17.96
N ALA A 180 -13.86 5.39 17.35
CA ALA A 180 -13.18 6.20 16.36
C ALA A 180 -12.07 7.03 17.04
N GLY A 181 -10.91 7.17 16.41
CA GLY A 181 -9.83 7.94 16.99
C GLY A 181 -8.48 7.80 16.30
N THR A 182 -7.48 8.47 16.89
CA THR A 182 -6.08 8.34 16.50
C THR A 182 -5.45 7.15 17.21
N TYR A 183 -4.73 6.34 16.44
CA TYR A 183 -3.96 5.20 16.89
C TYR A 183 -2.55 5.30 16.34
N TYR A 184 -1.62 4.58 16.96
CA TYR A 184 -0.21 4.58 16.57
C TYR A 184 0.31 3.16 16.45
N VAL A 185 0.87 2.84 15.29
CA VAL A 185 1.59 1.58 15.05
C VAL A 185 3.07 1.87 15.23
N GLY A 186 3.71 1.21 16.18
CA GLY A 186 5.15 1.31 16.38
C GLY A 186 5.85 0.04 15.92
N VAL A 187 6.87 0.19 15.10
CA VAL A 187 7.76 -0.88 14.62
C VAL A 187 9.11 -0.72 15.31
N SER A 188 9.68 -1.82 15.76
CA SER A 188 10.97 -1.87 16.43
C SER A 188 11.65 -3.21 16.16
N GLY A 189 12.91 -3.36 16.54
CA GLY A 189 13.58 -4.67 16.52
C GLY A 189 13.41 -5.45 17.82
N TYR A 190 13.47 -6.78 17.75
CA TYR A 190 13.53 -7.69 18.88
C TYR A 190 14.63 -7.25 19.85
N GLY A 191 14.29 -7.15 21.14
CA GLY A 191 15.10 -6.52 22.19
C GLY A 191 14.70 -5.09 22.54
N ASN A 192 14.02 -4.38 21.63
CA ASN A 192 13.46 -3.04 21.84
C ASN A 192 11.92 -3.05 22.01
N PHE A 193 11.36 -3.99 22.76
CA PHE A 193 9.90 -4.11 22.92
C PHE A 193 9.32 -3.20 24.03
N SER A 194 10.16 -2.57 24.86
CA SER A 194 9.74 -1.82 26.04
C SER A 194 9.92 -0.30 25.95
N TYR A 195 10.09 0.26 24.74
CA TYR A 195 10.20 1.72 24.57
C TYR A 195 8.93 2.44 25.05
N THR A 196 9.06 3.72 25.38
CA THR A 196 7.95 4.60 25.77
C THR A 196 7.64 5.53 24.60
N PRO A 197 6.52 5.36 23.88
CA PRO A 197 6.28 6.08 22.63
C PRO A 197 6.07 7.59 22.80
N THR A 198 5.89 8.07 24.03
CA THR A 198 5.78 9.50 24.35
C THR A 198 7.10 10.15 24.72
N ARG A 199 8.20 9.39 24.77
CA ARG A 199 9.52 9.87 25.20
C ARG A 199 10.58 9.48 24.17
N ASP A 200 11.21 10.50 23.61
CA ASP A 200 12.35 10.36 22.73
C ASP A 200 13.50 9.58 23.39
N ALA A 201 14.27 8.84 22.58
CA ALA A 201 15.38 8.00 23.02
C ALA A 201 15.04 7.10 24.22
N SER A 202 13.82 6.53 24.25
CA SER A 202 13.38 5.57 25.29
C SER A 202 13.64 4.11 24.92
N GLY A 203 14.09 3.86 23.69
CA GLY A 203 14.40 2.53 23.20
C GLY A 203 15.61 1.87 23.86
N ARG A 204 15.66 0.56 23.74
CA ARG A 204 16.79 -0.32 24.07
C ARG A 204 17.38 -0.88 22.79
N ASN A 205 18.60 -1.40 22.86
CA ASN A 205 19.20 -2.03 21.68
C ASN A 205 18.36 -3.25 21.25
N GLY A 206 17.90 -3.23 20.00
CA GLY A 206 17.26 -4.34 19.31
C GLY A 206 17.90 -4.59 17.95
N SER A 207 17.35 -5.58 17.23
CA SER A 207 17.73 -5.83 15.84
C SER A 207 17.43 -4.61 14.95
N THR A 208 18.17 -4.49 13.84
CA THR A 208 18.03 -3.38 12.89
C THR A 208 17.96 -3.94 11.48
N GLY A 209 17.42 -3.17 10.54
CA GLY A 209 17.30 -3.59 9.15
C GLY A 209 16.16 -2.88 8.42
N VAL A 210 16.16 -3.06 7.11
CA VAL A 210 15.08 -2.57 6.24
C VAL A 210 13.83 -3.41 6.44
N TYR A 211 12.66 -2.79 6.30
CA TYR A 211 11.39 -3.51 6.29
C TYR A 211 10.41 -2.84 5.34
N GLN A 212 9.38 -3.58 4.98
CA GLN A 212 8.17 -3.05 4.39
C GLN A 212 7.02 -3.29 5.35
N ILE A 213 6.17 -2.28 5.51
CA ILE A 213 4.95 -2.38 6.30
C ILE A 213 3.76 -2.30 5.35
N ALA A 214 2.87 -3.29 5.44
CA ALA A 214 1.56 -3.27 4.81
C ALA A 214 0.48 -3.02 5.87
N MET A 215 -0.22 -1.89 5.76
CA MET A 215 -1.34 -1.52 6.60
C MET A 215 -2.65 -1.71 5.83
N GLY A 216 -3.40 -2.75 6.16
CA GLY A 216 -4.72 -3.05 5.59
C GLY A 216 -5.84 -2.43 6.41
N PHE A 217 -6.68 -1.63 5.78
CA PHE A 217 -7.85 -0.98 6.38
C PHE A 217 -9.12 -1.56 5.78
N SER A 218 -9.99 -2.16 6.61
CA SER A 218 -11.30 -2.59 6.14
C SER A 218 -12.17 -1.39 5.79
N GLY A 219 -13.12 -1.58 4.86
CA GLY A 219 -14.30 -0.74 4.87
C GLY A 219 -15.06 -0.97 6.18
N THR A 220 -15.62 0.07 6.78
CA THR A 220 -16.69 -0.12 7.77
C THR A 220 -17.90 -0.66 7.02
N ALA A 221 -18.66 -1.58 7.64
CA ALA A 221 -20.01 -1.81 7.17
C ALA A 221 -20.69 -0.44 7.17
N ALA A 222 -21.08 0.05 5.98
CA ALA A 222 -22.01 1.15 5.92
C ALA A 222 -23.14 0.77 6.87
N THR A 223 -23.44 1.60 7.87
CA THR A 223 -24.77 1.57 8.50
C THR A 223 -25.73 1.38 7.35
N ALA A 224 -26.37 0.21 7.31
CA ALA A 224 -27.14 -0.26 6.17
C ALA A 224 -27.90 0.95 5.62
N ALA A 225 -27.68 1.28 4.34
CA ALA A 225 -28.42 2.36 3.71
C ALA A 225 -29.89 2.10 4.04
N SER A 226 -30.44 2.91 4.94
CA SER A 226 -31.85 2.85 5.27
C SER A 226 -32.54 3.15 3.97
N ARG A 227 -33.04 2.10 3.33
CA ARG A 227 -33.83 2.15 2.11
C ARG A 227 -35.05 2.99 2.45
N MET A 228 -34.93 4.31 2.28
CA MET A 228 -36.08 5.19 2.21
C MET A 228 -36.80 4.82 0.91
N PRO A 229 -38.01 4.23 0.96
CA PRO A 229 -38.76 3.94 -0.24
C PRO A 229 -39.30 5.28 -0.76
N GLY A 230 -38.92 5.66 -1.99
CA GLY A 230 -39.68 6.66 -2.75
C GLY A 230 -38.99 8.00 -3.04
N SER A 231 -37.79 8.01 -3.61
CA SER A 231 -37.32 9.23 -4.30
C SER A 231 -36.72 8.87 -5.66
N SER A 232 -37.56 9.00 -6.68
CA SER A 232 -37.21 8.94 -8.09
C SER A 232 -36.26 10.09 -8.44
N MET A 233 -35.03 9.78 -8.84
CA MET A 233 -34.09 10.79 -9.34
C MET A 233 -34.03 10.74 -10.87
N ARG A 234 -34.58 11.80 -11.49
CA ARG A 234 -34.40 12.16 -12.89
C ARG A 234 -32.92 12.38 -13.16
N MET A 235 -32.39 11.73 -14.20
CA MET A 235 -31.10 12.05 -14.78
C MET A 235 -31.24 13.35 -15.60
N MET A 236 -30.65 14.45 -15.13
CA MET A 236 -30.26 15.56 -15.99
C MET A 236 -29.03 16.23 -15.38
N GLY A 237 -27.98 16.33 -16.19
CA GLY A 237 -26.63 16.63 -15.73
C GLY A 237 -26.40 18.09 -15.33
N SER A 238 -25.50 18.25 -14.39
CA SER A 238 -24.53 19.34 -14.35
C SER A 238 -23.37 18.89 -13.47
N ALA A 239 -22.15 19.14 -13.95
CA ALA A 239 -20.92 18.81 -13.26
C ALA A 239 -20.91 19.36 -11.83
N ASP A 240 -20.70 18.49 -10.85
CA ASP A 240 -19.75 18.71 -9.75
C ASP A 240 -19.73 17.49 -8.81
N SER A 241 -18.59 17.30 -8.15
CA SER A 241 -18.34 16.42 -6.99
C SER A 241 -17.87 14.96 -7.16
N VAL A 242 -17.22 14.55 -8.26
CA VAL A 242 -16.48 13.25 -8.30
C VAL A 242 -14.95 13.40 -8.51
N GLN A 243 -14.42 14.62 -8.61
CA GLN A 243 -12.96 14.80 -8.80
C GLN A 243 -12.11 14.80 -7.52
N LEU A 244 -12.67 14.86 -6.31
CA LEU A 244 -11.87 15.10 -5.10
C LEU A 244 -11.20 13.85 -4.48
N TYR A 245 -11.51 12.62 -4.93
CA TYR A 245 -10.93 11.40 -4.33
C TYR A 245 -9.77 10.76 -5.12
N ARG A 246 -9.35 11.31 -6.27
CA ARG A 246 -8.23 10.76 -7.06
C ARG A 246 -6.95 11.62 -7.07
N GLN A 247 -6.92 12.77 -6.39
CA GLN A 247 -5.72 13.61 -6.29
C GLN A 247 -4.99 13.57 -4.92
N ALA A 248 -5.55 12.94 -3.89
CA ALA A 248 -4.97 13.03 -2.53
C ALA A 248 -3.90 11.98 -2.17
N ALA A 249 -3.55 11.04 -3.05
CA ALA A 249 -2.51 10.04 -2.75
C ALA A 249 -1.09 10.42 -3.21
N PHE A 250 -0.90 11.62 -3.80
CA PHE A 250 0.43 12.11 -4.22
C PHE A 250 0.77 13.52 -3.76
N ALA A 251 -0.04 14.11 -2.87
CA ALA A 251 0.20 15.45 -2.32
C ALA A 251 0.13 15.42 -0.78
N ALA A 252 1.10 14.76 -0.15
CA ALA A 252 1.38 14.88 1.28
C ALA A 252 2.85 14.60 1.63
N PHE A 253 3.78 14.97 0.73
CA PHE A 253 5.22 14.87 0.98
C PHE A 253 5.95 16.11 0.45
N SER A 254 5.74 17.25 1.10
CA SER A 254 6.57 18.44 0.86
C SER A 254 6.77 19.32 2.09
N SER A 255 6.60 18.80 3.30
CA SER A 255 6.83 19.58 4.53
C SER A 255 8.03 19.04 5.31
N ASN A 256 9.17 18.79 4.64
CA ASN A 256 10.46 18.76 5.34
C ASN A 256 11.73 18.89 4.49
N CYS A 257 11.71 19.64 3.38
CA CYS A 257 12.92 19.89 2.61
C CYS A 257 13.12 21.40 2.41
N ALA A 258 14.16 21.94 3.04
CA ALA A 258 14.67 23.27 2.76
C ALA A 258 15.04 23.42 1.28
N ALA A 259 14.87 24.65 0.78
CA ALA A 259 14.98 25.07 -0.62
C ALA A 259 16.27 24.62 -1.34
N VAL A 260 16.12 24.11 -2.56
CA VAL A 260 17.11 24.22 -3.64
C VAL A 260 16.33 24.48 -4.96
N PRO A 261 16.67 25.51 -5.75
CA PRO A 261 15.86 25.94 -6.90
C PRO A 261 15.96 24.96 -8.08
N ALA A 262 14.81 24.70 -8.70
CA ALA A 262 14.68 23.86 -9.88
C ALA A 262 15.30 24.51 -11.13
N THR A 263 16.24 23.83 -11.78
CA THR A 263 16.57 24.06 -13.18
C THR A 263 15.88 23.02 -14.07
N SER A 264 15.32 23.54 -15.15
CA SER A 264 14.37 22.95 -16.09
C SER A 264 14.81 21.65 -16.77
N PHE A 265 13.89 20.68 -16.89
CA PHE A 265 13.91 19.73 -18.00
C PHE A 265 12.55 19.63 -18.69
N ALA A 266 12.60 19.82 -20.01
CA ALA A 266 11.50 20.07 -20.92
C ALA A 266 10.72 18.82 -21.32
N ASN A 267 9.40 18.98 -21.46
CA ASN A 267 8.49 18.05 -22.11
C ASN A 267 8.93 17.72 -23.55
N ARG A 268 9.06 16.43 -23.88
CA ARG A 268 9.05 15.97 -25.28
C ARG A 268 7.82 15.10 -25.52
N ASN A 269 6.83 15.71 -26.15
CA ASN A 269 5.74 15.05 -26.86
C ASN A 269 6.30 14.25 -28.04
N ILE A 270 5.91 12.98 -28.20
CA ILE A 270 6.10 12.23 -29.44
C ILE A 270 4.71 12.07 -30.10
N ARG A 271 4.54 12.72 -31.25
CA ARG A 271 3.42 12.48 -32.18
C ARG A 271 3.87 11.47 -33.23
N ARG A 272 2.96 10.55 -33.58
CA ARG A 272 3.12 9.56 -34.66
C ARG A 272 3.17 10.23 -36.03
N ARG A 273 4.02 9.71 -36.91
CA ARG A 273 3.73 9.60 -38.36
C ARG A 273 3.37 8.15 -38.62
#